data_AF-A0A3D5NJG9-F1
#
_entry.id   AF-A0A3D5NJG9-F1
#
_cell.length_a   1.000
_cell.length_b   1.000
_cell.length_c   1.000
_cell.angle_alpha   90.00
_cell.angle_beta   90.00
_cell.angle_gamma   90.00
#
_symmetry.space_group_name_H-M   'P 1'
#
loop_
_entity.id
_entity.type
_entity.pdbx_description
1 polymer ?
#
loop_
_entity_poly.entity_id
_entity_poly.type
_entity_poly.pdbx_seq_one_letter_code
_entity_poly.pdbx_strand_id
1 'polypeptide(L)'
;GRLPFVGDANIIDWVKTLERMQHTQVDYFVPGHGSASNQPQQTMDLTYRYLKFLLEKLSKAVEDMEQFEETYEAIDWSEFENETAFDIANRMNAYAVYLFLEKTLD
;
A
#
# COMPACT_ATOMS: atom_id res chain seq x y z
N GLY A 1 -12.52 -1.53 -3.41
CA GLY A 1 -12.32 -0.40 -2.48
C GLY A 1 -11.86 0.79 -3.30
N ARG A 2 -10.98 1.65 -2.79
CA ARG A 2 -10.16 2.53 -3.62
C ARG A 2 -8.71 2.44 -3.15
N LEU A 3 -7.75 2.63 -4.05
CA LEU A 3 -6.36 2.75 -3.62
C LEU A 3 -6.20 4.00 -2.72
N PRO A 4 -5.35 3.92 -1.68
CA PRO A 4 -5.04 5.05 -0.82
C PRO A 4 -4.16 6.07 -1.56
N PHE A 5 -3.96 7.24 -0.95
CA PHE A 5 -2.86 8.14 -1.28
C PHE A 5 -1.82 8.04 -0.17
N VAL A 6 -0.60 7.62 -0.51
CA VAL A 6 0.45 7.35 0.48
C VAL A 6 1.11 8.63 0.98
N GLY A 7 1.38 9.59 0.10
CA GLY A 7 2.03 10.84 0.48
C GLY A 7 3.38 10.61 1.14
N ASP A 8 3.63 11.24 2.29
CA ASP A 8 4.85 11.14 3.09
C ASP A 8 4.74 10.13 4.26
N ALA A 9 3.76 9.23 4.21
CA ALA A 9 3.50 8.28 5.28
C ALA A 9 4.67 7.30 5.49
N ASN A 10 4.90 6.93 6.76
CA ASN A 10 5.72 5.77 7.09
C ASN A 10 4.95 4.50 6.73
N ILE A 11 5.19 3.96 5.54
CA ILE A 11 4.48 2.78 5.03
C ILE A 11 4.73 1.53 5.88
N ILE A 12 5.92 1.37 6.47
CA ILE A 12 6.26 0.23 7.32
C ILE A 12 5.34 0.19 8.54
N ASP A 13 5.20 1.32 9.23
CA ASP A 13 4.32 1.43 10.39
C ASP A 13 2.84 1.32 10.01
N TRP A 14 2.47 1.79 8.82
CA TRP A 14 1.10 1.66 8.32
C TRP A 14 0.74 0.19 8.06
N VAL A 15 1.58 -0.56 7.34
CA VAL A 15 1.37 -1.99 7.09
C VAL A 15 1.31 -2.77 8.41
N LYS A 16 2.26 -2.53 9.33
CA LYS A 16 2.25 -3.15 10.68
C LYS A 16 0.98 -2.84 11.46
N THR A 17 0.46 -1.62 11.34
CA THR A 17 -0.77 -1.22 12.04
C THR A 17 -1.99 -1.92 11.46
N LEU A 18 -2.12 -1.97 10.14
CA LEU A 18 -3.20 -2.70 9.48
C LEU A 18 -3.15 -4.19 9.77
N GLU A 19 -1.95 -4.78 9.82
CA GLU A 19 -1.77 -6.18 10.20
C GLU A 19 -2.25 -6.45 11.64
N ARG A 20 -1.91 -5.60 12.60
CA ARG A 20 -2.44 -5.73 13.98
C ARG A 20 -3.97 -5.60 14.02
N MET A 21 -4.53 -4.69 13.23
CA MET A 21 -5.98 -4.51 13.15
C MET A 21 -6.71 -5.72 12.57
N GLN A 22 -6.12 -6.42 11.60
CA GLN A 22 -6.71 -7.67 11.07
C GLN A 22 -6.84 -8.76 12.14
N HIS A 23 -5.93 -8.77 13.12
CA HIS A 23 -5.93 -9.71 14.25
C HIS A 23 -6.69 -9.20 15.48
N THR A 24 -7.33 -8.03 15.39
CA THR A 24 -8.11 -7.45 16.47
C THR A 24 -9.59 -7.74 16.24
N GLN A 25 -10.29 -8.21 17.28
CA GLN A 25 -11.74 -8.41 17.19
C GLN A 25 -12.44 -7.05 17.18
N VAL A 26 -13.08 -6.72 16.06
CA VAL A 26 -13.81 -5.47 15.84
C VAL A 26 -15.20 -5.84 15.34
N ASP A 27 -16.26 -5.32 15.95
CA ASP A 27 -17.63 -5.59 15.51
C ASP A 27 -18.03 -4.71 14.31
N TYR A 28 -17.53 -3.47 14.29
CA TYR A 28 -17.82 -2.49 13.24
C TYR A 28 -16.60 -1.63 12.91
N PHE A 29 -16.41 -1.35 11.63
CA PHE A 29 -15.37 -0.47 11.11
C PHE A 29 -15.98 0.71 10.38
N VAL A 30 -15.58 1.92 10.77
CA VAL A 30 -15.99 3.17 10.12
C VAL A 30 -14.76 3.76 9.41
N PRO A 31 -14.64 3.62 8.09
CA PRO A 31 -13.50 4.18 7.35
C PRO A 31 -13.60 5.71 7.28
N GLY A 32 -12.47 6.37 7.00
CA GLY A 32 -12.46 7.82 6.73
C GLY A 32 -13.28 8.21 5.48
N HIS A 33 -13.38 7.30 4.50
CA HIS A 33 -14.25 7.42 3.33
C HIS A 33 -15.02 6.13 3.10
N GLY A 34 -16.32 6.24 2.81
CA GLY A 34 -17.21 5.11 2.58
C GLY A 34 -18.21 4.91 3.73
N SER A 35 -18.96 3.80 3.65
CA SER A 35 -19.96 3.46 4.66
C SER A 35 -19.34 2.69 5.83
N ALA A 36 -19.96 2.77 7.00
CA ALA A 36 -19.67 1.86 8.10
C ALA A 36 -19.91 0.40 7.65
N SER A 37 -19.10 -0.51 8.18
CA SER A 37 -19.10 -1.92 7.80
C SER A 37 -19.06 -2.81 9.04
N ASN A 38 -19.81 -3.91 9.02
CA ASN A 38 -19.71 -5.00 9.99
C ASN A 38 -18.74 -6.11 9.53
N GLN A 39 -17.97 -5.85 8.47
CA GLN A 39 -16.94 -6.71 7.91
C GLN A 39 -15.58 -5.98 7.95
N PRO A 40 -15.02 -5.73 9.15
CA PRO A 40 -13.82 -4.90 9.33
C PRO A 40 -12.63 -5.38 8.50
N GLN A 41 -12.35 -6.68 8.52
CA GLN A 41 -11.23 -7.29 7.79
C GLN A 41 -11.34 -7.03 6.29
N GLN A 42 -12.50 -7.29 5.69
CA GLN A 42 -12.75 -7.02 4.26
C GLN A 42 -12.65 -5.52 3.94
N THR A 43 -13.03 -4.66 4.88
CA THR A 43 -13.01 -3.21 4.67
C THR A 43 -11.59 -2.65 4.59
N MET A 44 -10.64 -3.22 5.35
CA MET A 44 -9.23 -2.81 5.34
C MET A 44 -8.35 -3.61 4.37
N ASP A 45 -8.86 -4.73 3.84
CA ASP A 45 -8.10 -5.73 3.08
C ASP A 45 -7.38 -5.14 1.86
N LEU A 46 -8.10 -4.39 1.02
CA LEU A 46 -7.49 -3.78 -0.18
C LEU A 46 -6.31 -2.88 0.19
N THR A 47 -6.49 -1.99 1.17
CA THR A 47 -5.43 -1.06 1.59
C THR A 47 -4.25 -1.84 2.16
N TYR A 48 -4.48 -2.85 2.99
CA TYR A 48 -3.41 -3.68 3.54
C TYR A 48 -2.61 -4.40 2.44
N ARG A 49 -3.29 -5.14 1.55
CA ARG A 49 -2.64 -5.89 0.47
C ARG A 49 -1.85 -4.99 -0.46
N TYR A 50 -2.42 -3.85 -0.84
CA TYR A 50 -1.75 -2.88 -1.70
C TYR A 50 -0.47 -2.31 -1.07
N LEU A 51 -0.54 -1.85 0.18
CA LEU A 51 0.63 -1.28 0.86
C LEU A 51 1.70 -2.34 1.12
N LYS A 52 1.29 -3.57 1.46
CA LYS A 52 2.21 -4.69 1.64
C LYS A 52 2.90 -5.07 0.33
N PHE A 53 2.16 -5.08 -0.77
CA PHE A 53 2.70 -5.33 -2.11
C PHE A 53 3.74 -4.28 -2.50
N LEU A 54 3.43 -2.99 -2.35
CA LEU A 54 4.41 -1.92 -2.60
C LEU A 54 5.66 -2.08 -1.73
N LEU A 55 5.47 -2.34 -0.43
CA LEU A 55 6.58 -2.53 0.49
C LEU A 55 7.47 -3.71 0.07
N GLU A 56 6.90 -4.85 -0.33
CA GLU A 56 7.66 -6.02 -0.78
C GLU A 56 8.45 -5.73 -2.07
N LYS A 57 7.77 -5.24 -3.12
CA LYS A 57 8.40 -5.03 -4.42
C LYS A 57 9.48 -3.95 -4.38
N LEU A 58 9.21 -2.85 -3.68
CA LEU A 58 10.12 -1.70 -3.67
C LEU A 58 11.25 -1.84 -2.66
N SER A 59 11.07 -2.60 -1.57
CA SER A 59 12.21 -2.91 -0.68
C SER A 59 13.24 -3.74 -1.42
N LYS A 60 12.79 -4.73 -2.21
CA LYS A 60 13.69 -5.56 -3.01
C LYS A 60 14.46 -4.74 -4.04
N ALA A 61 13.79 -3.82 -4.73
CA ALA A 61 14.42 -2.92 -5.69
C ALA A 61 15.50 -2.02 -5.05
N VAL A 62 15.20 -1.43 -3.89
CA VAL A 62 16.17 -0.61 -3.14
C VAL A 62 17.36 -1.45 -2.68
N GLU A 63 17.14 -2.65 -2.12
CA GLU A 63 18.21 -3.57 -1.73
C GLU A 63 19.13 -3.96 -2.90
N ASP A 64 18.57 -4.07 -4.10
CA ASP A 64 19.29 -4.41 -5.33
C ASP A 64 19.83 -3.18 -6.08
N MET A 65 19.65 -1.96 -5.53
CA MET A 65 20.04 -0.68 -6.13
C MET A 65 19.45 -0.44 -7.54
N GLU A 66 18.24 -0.93 -7.78
CA GLU A 66 17.52 -0.75 -9.04
C GLU A 66 16.88 0.64 -9.13
N GLN A 67 16.84 1.23 -10.32
CA GLN A 67 16.21 2.53 -10.52
C GLN A 67 14.68 2.43 -10.53
N PHE A 68 14.01 3.40 -9.91
CA PHE A 68 12.55 3.43 -9.81
C PHE A 68 11.80 3.20 -11.14
N GLU A 69 12.22 3.84 -12.23
CA GLU A 69 11.47 3.73 -13.50
C GLU A 69 11.47 2.29 -14.02
N GLU A 70 12.65 1.66 -14.04
CA GLU A 70 12.83 0.29 -14.50
C GLU A 70 12.06 -0.68 -13.59
N THR A 71 12.16 -0.50 -12.28
CA THR A 71 11.39 -1.29 -11.31
C THR A 71 9.88 -1.11 -11.51
N TYR A 72 9.38 0.12 -11.67
CA TYR A 72 7.94 0.38 -11.80
C TYR A 72 7.35 -0.24 -13.06
N GLU A 73 8.07 -0.15 -14.19
CA GLU A 73 7.68 -0.78 -15.46
C GLU A 73 7.72 -2.32 -15.39
N ALA A 74 8.61 -2.89 -14.59
CA ALA A 74 8.75 -4.34 -14.44
C ALA A 74 7.74 -4.98 -13.46
N ILE A 75 7.09 -4.20 -12.60
CA ILE A 75 6.11 -4.72 -11.65
C ILE A 75 4.84 -5.20 -12.37
N ASP A 76 4.42 -6.43 -12.07
CA ASP A 76 3.10 -6.94 -12.45
C ASP A 76 2.01 -6.29 -11.58
N TRP A 77 1.22 -5.40 -12.20
CA TRP A 77 0.16 -4.65 -11.53
C TRP A 77 -1.22 -5.32 -11.58
N SER A 78 -1.33 -6.54 -12.12
CA SER A 78 -2.63 -7.19 -12.40
C SER A 78 -3.57 -7.30 -11.19
N GLU A 79 -3.05 -7.41 -9.97
CA GLU A 79 -3.86 -7.41 -8.74
C GLU A 79 -4.58 -6.07 -8.48
N PHE A 80 -4.00 -4.94 -8.91
CA PHE A 80 -4.46 -3.60 -8.56
C PHE A 80 -4.86 -2.72 -9.75
N GLU A 81 -4.50 -3.09 -10.98
CA GLU A 81 -4.69 -2.26 -12.19
C GLU A 81 -6.16 -1.88 -12.43
N ASN A 82 -7.10 -2.72 -11.97
CA ASN A 82 -8.55 -2.49 -12.10
C ASN A 82 -9.18 -1.80 -10.87
N GLU A 83 -8.39 -1.46 -9.85
CA GLU A 83 -8.90 -0.82 -8.63
C GLU A 83 -9.20 0.66 -8.85
N THR A 84 -10.19 1.16 -8.12
CA THR A 84 -10.55 2.58 -8.19
C THR A 84 -9.36 3.45 -7.79
N ALA A 85 -9.10 4.47 -8.62
CA ALA A 85 -8.00 5.41 -8.50
C ALA A 85 -6.59 4.87 -8.84
N PHE A 86 -6.46 3.68 -9.45
CA PHE A 86 -5.16 3.15 -9.91
C PHE A 86 -4.39 4.16 -10.76
N ASP A 87 -4.98 4.64 -11.86
CA ASP A 87 -4.32 5.54 -12.82
C ASP A 87 -3.81 6.85 -12.21
N ILE A 88 -4.45 7.34 -11.14
CA ILE A 88 -4.12 8.63 -10.52
C ILE A 88 -3.27 8.49 -9.26
N ALA A 89 -3.30 7.33 -8.59
CA ALA A 89 -2.64 7.13 -7.31
C ALA A 89 -1.43 6.20 -7.41
N ASN A 90 -1.48 5.16 -8.24
CA ASN A 90 -0.54 4.04 -8.12
C ASN A 90 0.92 4.46 -8.30
N ARG A 91 1.23 5.12 -9.41
CA ARG A 91 2.60 5.56 -9.70
C ARG A 91 3.13 6.53 -8.65
N MET A 92 2.29 7.46 -8.20
CA MET A 92 2.66 8.43 -7.17
C MET A 92 2.93 7.74 -5.83
N ASN A 93 2.11 6.77 -5.44
CA ASN A 93 2.31 5.97 -4.24
C ASN A 93 3.59 5.15 -4.33
N ALA A 94 3.81 4.43 -5.43
CA ALA A 94 5.00 3.62 -5.64
C ALA A 94 6.27 4.48 -5.55
N TYR A 95 6.27 5.66 -6.19
CA TYR A 95 7.41 6.57 -6.13
C TYR A 95 7.68 7.09 -4.72
N ALA A 96 6.63 7.51 -4.01
CA ALA A 96 6.78 7.98 -2.63
C ALA A 96 7.32 6.89 -1.69
N VAL A 97 6.86 5.65 -1.87
CA VAL A 97 7.35 4.49 -1.11
C VAL A 97 8.81 4.20 -1.44
N TYR A 98 9.17 4.19 -2.72
CA TYR A 98 10.55 3.96 -3.15
C TYR A 98 11.51 4.98 -2.51
N LEU A 99 11.20 6.29 -2.59
CA LEU A 99 12.01 7.34 -1.95
C LEU A 99 12.08 7.21 -0.42
N PHE A 100 10.97 6.81 0.22
CA PHE A 100 10.95 6.54 1.65
C PHE A 100 11.88 5.38 2.02
N LEU A 101 11.87 4.31 1.22
CA LEU A 101 12.69 3.12 1.45
C LEU A 101 14.16 3.39 1.19
N GLU A 102 14.54 4.08 0.10
CA GLU A 102 15.92 4.53 -0.12
C GLU A 102 16.44 5.26 1.12
N LYS A 103 15.70 6.25 1.62
CA LYS A 103 16.09 7.00 2.83
C LYS A 103 16.22 6.15 4.10
N THR A 104 15.49 5.04 4.19
CA THR A 104 15.32 4.26 5.43
C THR A 104 16.19 2.99 5.46
N LEU A 105 16.49 2.42 4.29
CA LEU A 105 17.26 1.18 4.13
C LEU A 105 18.73 1.44 3.76
N ASP A 106 19.06 2.59 3.14
CA ASP A 106 20.44 3.06 2.95
C ASP A 106 21.07 3.57 4.25
#